data_AF-A0A9E0X7Y5-F1
#
_entry.id   AF-A0A9E0X7Y5-F1
#
_cell.length_a   1.000
_cell.length_b   1.000
_cell.length_c   1.000
_cell.angle_alpha   90.00
_cell.angle_beta   90.00
_cell.angle_gamma   90.00
#
_symmetry.space_group_name_H-M   'P 1'
#
loop_
_entity.id
_entity.type
_entity.pdbx_description
1 polymer ?
#
loop_
_entity_poly.entity_id
_entity_poly.type
_entity_poly.pdbx_seq_one_letter_code
_entity_poly.pdbx_strand_id
1 'polypeptide(L)' 'MPFDPRQRPLTTAEARVLATLLEKSRTVPDSYPLTLNSLVAGCNQKTSREPVLQLA' A
#
# COMPACT_ATOMS: atom_id res chain seq x y z
N MET A 1 -0.34 -20.69 -4.72
CA MET A 1 -1.69 -20.24 -4.33
C MET A 1 -2.23 -19.35 -5.44
N PRO A 2 -3.32 -19.69 -6.15
CA PRO A 2 -3.88 -18.79 -7.14
C PRO A 2 -4.74 -17.76 -6.42
N PHE A 3 -4.22 -16.56 -6.25
CA PHE A 3 -5.03 -15.40 -5.88
C PHE A 3 -5.96 -15.09 -7.06
N ASP A 4 -7.27 -15.28 -6.90
CA ASP A 4 -8.28 -14.79 -7.85
C ASP A 4 -8.98 -13.56 -7.22
N PRO A 5 -8.68 -12.33 -7.69
CA PRO A 5 -9.28 -11.11 -7.15
C PRO A 5 -10.80 -11.05 -7.32
N ARG A 6 -11.38 -11.87 -8.21
CA ARG A 6 -12.84 -11.97 -8.39
C ARG A 6 -13.50 -12.84 -7.33
N GLN A 7 -12.74 -13.75 -6.71
CA GLN A 7 -13.24 -14.68 -5.70
C GLN A 7 -12.96 -14.17 -4.28
N ARG A 8 -11.91 -13.36 -4.10
CA ARG A 8 -11.60 -12.73 -2.81
C ARG A 8 -11.25 -11.25 -3.03
N PRO A 9 -12.15 -10.32 -2.66
CA PRO A 9 -11.80 -8.91 -2.63
C PRO A 9 -10.67 -8.67 -1.61
N LEU A 10 -9.82 -7.68 -1.90
CA LEU A 10 -8.76 -7.27 -0.98
C LEU A 10 -9.38 -6.71 0.29
N THR A 11 -8.80 -7.08 1.44
CA THR A 11 -9.07 -6.38 2.70
C THR A 11 -8.57 -4.94 2.60
N THR A 12 -9.09 -4.05 3.46
CA THR A 12 -8.69 -2.64 3.48
C THR A 12 -7.18 -2.45 3.64
N ALA A 13 -6.52 -3.29 4.45
CA ALA A 13 -5.08 -3.24 4.66
C ALA A 13 -4.31 -3.73 3.41
N GLU A 14 -4.71 -4.85 2.80
CA GLU A 14 -4.09 -5.36 1.57
C GLU A 14 -4.22 -4.36 0.41
N ALA A 15 -5.41 -3.77 0.25
CA ALA A 15 -5.65 -2.72 -0.74
C ALA A 15 -4.78 -1.48 -0.49
N ARG A 16 -4.63 -1.06 0.77
CA ARG A 16 -3.75 0.06 1.16
C ARG A 16 -2.29 -0.20 0.80
N VAL A 17 -1.80 -1.40 1.08
CA VAL A 17 -0.43 -1.80 0.76
C VAL A 17 -0.20 -1.74 -0.75
N LEU A 18 -1.11 -2.36 -1.52
CA LEU A 18 -1.02 -2.36 -2.99
C LEU A 18 -1.07 -0.94 -3.58
N ALA A 19 -2.01 -0.11 -3.11
CA ALA A 19 -2.14 1.27 -3.56
C ALA A 19 -0.91 2.11 -3.22
N THR A 20 -0.31 1.91 -2.05
CA THR A 20 0.92 2.60 -1.63
C THR A 20 2.10 2.21 -2.52
N LEU A 21 2.25 0.92 -2.84
CA LEU A 21 3.30 0.47 -3.78
C LEU A 21 3.09 1.06 -5.18
N LEU A 22 1.87 1.07 -5.70
CA LEU A 22 1.54 1.66 -7.00
C LEU A 22 1.84 3.16 -7.03
N GLU A 23 1.41 3.91 -6.02
CA GLU A 23 1.69 5.34 -5.91
C GLU A 23 3.21 5.61 -5.90
N LYS A 24 3.93 4.97 -4.97
CA LYS A 24 5.36 5.25 -4.77
C LYS A 24 6.23 4.77 -5.92
N SER A 25 5.84 3.72 -6.63
CA SER A 25 6.54 3.30 -7.87
C SER A 25 6.55 4.39 -8.94
N ARG A 26 5.54 5.27 -8.97
CA ARG A 26 5.41 6.35 -9.95
C ARG A 26 5.93 7.69 -9.43
N THR A 27 5.66 8.00 -8.16
CA THR A 27 5.97 9.32 -7.61
C THR A 27 7.38 9.43 -7.03
N VAL A 28 7.97 8.31 -6.59
CA VAL A 28 9.31 8.27 -5.97
C VAL A 28 10.12 7.08 -6.50
N PRO A 29 10.39 7.01 -7.82
CA PRO A 29 11.05 5.86 -8.44
C PRO A 29 12.43 5.55 -7.84
N ASP A 30 13.18 6.58 -7.41
CA ASP A 30 14.51 6.42 -6.81
C ASP A 30 14.51 5.67 -5.47
N SER A 31 13.39 5.71 -4.74
CA SER A 31 13.20 5.01 -3.47
C SER A 31 12.51 3.65 -3.64
N TYR A 32 12.16 3.27 -4.87
CA TYR A 32 11.49 2.01 -5.15
C TYR A 32 12.53 0.95 -5.60
N PRO A 33 12.45 -0.31 -5.13
CA PRO A 33 11.44 -0.88 -4.25
C PRO A 33 11.55 -0.41 -2.79
N LEU A 34 10.40 -0.25 -2.13
CA LEU A 34 10.34 0.19 -0.74
C LEU A 34 10.78 -0.92 0.22
N THR A 35 11.45 -0.52 1.31
CA THR A 35 11.60 -1.38 2.49
C THR A 35 10.26 -1.55 3.21
N LEU A 36 10.16 -2.58 4.07
CA LEU A 36 8.94 -2.81 4.86
C LEU A 36 8.57 -1.57 5.71
N ASN A 37 9.56 -0.94 6.36
CA ASN A 37 9.33 0.24 7.18
C ASN A 37 8.83 1.43 6.35
N SER A 38 9.43 1.67 5.18
CA SER A 38 9.01 2.73 4.26
C SER A 38 7.59 2.49 3.72
N LEU A 39 7.23 1.23 3.49
CA LEU A 39 5.88 0.83 3.07
C LEU A 39 4.86 1.07 4.18
N VAL A 40 5.13 0.63 5.41
CA VAL A 40 4.24 0.87 6.57
C VAL A 40 4.07 2.37 6.81
N ALA A 41 5.16 3.15 6.74
CA ALA A 41 5.10 4.61 6.84
C ALA A 41 4.22 5.22 5.73
N GLY A 42 4.33 4.74 4.49
CA GLY A 42 3.49 5.18 3.38
C GLY A 42 2.02 4.77 3.51
N CYS A 43 1.72 3.62 4.11
CA CYS A 43 0.35 3.18 4.40
C CYS A 43 -0.33 4.06 5.45
N ASN A 44 0.46 4.54 6.43
CA ASN A 44 0.02 5.36 7.56
C ASN A 44 0.15 6.88 7.31
N GLN A 45 0.44 7.29 6.07
CA GLN A 45 0.58 8.68 5.70
C GLN A 45 -0.73 9.46 5.99
N LYS A 46 -0.62 10.65 6.61
CA LYS A 46 -1.80 11.47 6.97
C LYS A 46 -2.44 12.18 5.78
N THR A 47 -1.73 12.29 4.67
CA THR A 47 -2.17 12.94 3.45
C THR A 47 -2.38 11.89 2.35
N SER A 48 -3.29 12.18 1.41
CA SER A 48 -3.60 11.27 0.29
C SER A 48 -4.03 9.85 0.73
N ARG A 49 -4.63 9.74 1.91
CA ARG A 49 -5.18 8.48 2.46
C ARG A 49 -6.56 8.74 3.02
N GLU A 50 -7.52 7.95 2.56
CA GLU A 50 -8.88 7.94 3.08
C GLU A 50 -9.38 6.49 3.18
N PRO A 51 -9.76 6.01 4.37
CA PRO A 51 -9.50 6.61 5.68
C PRO A 51 -8.01 6.64 6.03
N VAL A 52 -7.60 7.51 6.95
CA VAL A 52 -6.25 7.41 7.56
C VAL A 52 -6.21 6.12 8.38
N LEU A 53 -5.17 5.31 8.18
CA LEU A 53 -4.98 4.03 8.86
C LEU A 53 -3.74 4.07 9.75
N GLN A 54 -3.69 3.14 10.70
CA GLN A 54 -2.52 2.88 11.53
C GLN A 54 -2.25 1.37 11.52
N LEU A 55 -1.47 0.93 10.53
CA LEU A 55 -1.00 -0.44 10.38
C LEU A 55 0.29 -0.64 11.18
N ALA A 56 0.42 -1.81 11.81
CA ALA A 56 1.58 -2.21 12.62
C ALA A 56 2.64 -2.93 11.79
#